data_AF-A0A935HU19-F1
#
_entry.id   AF-A0A935HU19-F1
#
_cell.length_a   1.000
_cell.length_b   1.000
_cell.length_c   1.000
_cell.angle_alpha   90.00
_cell.angle_beta   90.00
_cell.angle_gamma   90.00
#
_symmetry.space_group_name_H-M   'P 1'
#
loop_
_entity.id
_entity.type
_entity.pdbx_description
1 polymer ?
#
loop_
_entity_poly.entity_id
_entity_poly.type
_entity_poly.pdbx_seq_one_letter_code
_entity_poly.pdbx_strand_id
1 'polypeptide(L)'
;MMHHLFRGNMLTNSVRGRSCLNLIQILILSIFLKEFRFIAVNFLKEISHNPLNLFRHSTLLLLCYIIPPGFVNGVRDECDGCPDAILYEGKLVPSCGLEEYKLYGKPLERHFVNSDHKELSETAT
;
A
#
# COMPACT_ATOMS: atom_id res chain seq x y z
N MET A 1 -13.43 -6.34 -10.71
CA MET A 1 -12.57 -5.99 -9.54
C MET A 1 -12.44 -7.11 -8.50
N MET A 2 -13.45 -7.97 -8.28
CA MET A 2 -13.40 -9.06 -7.27
C MET A 2 -12.49 -10.25 -7.62
N HIS A 3 -12.11 -10.47 -8.87
CA HIS A 3 -11.38 -11.69 -9.28
C HIS A 3 -9.98 -11.81 -8.63
N HIS A 4 -9.25 -10.70 -8.49
CA HIS A 4 -7.91 -10.71 -7.87
C HIS A 4 -7.94 -10.79 -6.34
N LEU A 5 -8.98 -10.27 -5.69
CA LEU A 5 -9.11 -10.32 -4.22
C LEU A 5 -9.41 -11.74 -3.72
N PHE A 6 -10.15 -12.54 -4.50
CA PHE A 6 -10.62 -13.86 -4.09
C PHE A 6 -9.79 -15.05 -4.65
N ARG A 7 -9.00 -14.87 -5.72
CA ARG A 7 -8.16 -15.95 -6.31
C ARG A 7 -6.68 -15.92 -5.94
N GLY A 8 -6.24 -14.99 -5.08
CA GLY A 8 -4.93 -15.03 -4.42
C GLY A 8 -3.68 -14.85 -5.31
N ASN A 9 -3.81 -14.86 -6.63
CA ASN A 9 -2.68 -14.69 -7.54
C ASN A 9 -2.51 -13.21 -7.91
N MET A 10 -1.98 -12.45 -6.95
CA MET A 10 -1.33 -11.19 -7.24
C MET A 10 0.00 -11.51 -7.93
N LEU A 11 0.23 -10.98 -9.14
CA LEU A 11 1.55 -10.98 -9.80
C LEU A 11 2.49 -10.07 -9.00
N THR A 12 2.92 -10.53 -7.83
CA THR A 12 3.95 -9.86 -7.05
C THR A 12 5.28 -10.40 -7.54
N ASN A 13 6.10 -9.51 -8.09
CA ASN A 13 7.51 -9.81 -8.28
C ASN A 13 8.16 -9.75 -6.88
N SER A 14 7.90 -10.77 -6.07
CA SER A 14 8.52 -10.87 -4.75
C SER A 14 9.97 -11.22 -4.98
N VAL A 15 10.84 -10.22 -4.92
CA VAL A 15 12.26 -10.48 -4.68
C VAL A 15 12.28 -11.28 -3.38
N ARG A 16 12.61 -12.56 -3.49
CA ARG A 16 12.61 -13.53 -2.38
C ARG A 16 13.77 -13.15 -1.45
N GLY A 17 13.59 -12.06 -0.72
CA GLY A 17 14.60 -11.40 0.09
C GLY A 17 14.34 -11.71 1.55
N ARG A 18 15.05 -12.74 2.05
CA ARG A 18 15.75 -12.90 3.35
C ARG A 18 15.22 -12.26 4.65
N SER A 19 13.99 -11.75 4.71
CA SER A 19 13.41 -11.19 5.93
C SER A 19 12.87 -12.34 6.79
N CYS A 20 13.80 -13.10 7.37
CA CYS A 20 13.51 -14.15 8.32
C CYS A 20 13.36 -13.50 9.70
N LEU A 21 12.12 -13.27 10.15
CA LEU A 21 11.91 -12.93 11.55
C LEU A 21 11.95 -14.19 12.39
N ASN A 22 12.90 -14.23 13.33
CA ASN A 22 12.97 -15.32 14.31
C ASN A 22 11.95 -15.09 15.43
N LEU A 23 11.54 -16.17 16.12
CA LEU A 23 10.61 -16.10 17.26
C LEU A 23 10.99 -15.00 18.26
N ILE A 24 12.27 -14.94 18.62
CA ILE A 24 12.79 -13.97 19.60
C ILE A 24 12.51 -12.53 19.15
N GLN A 25 12.67 -12.24 17.85
CA GLN A 25 12.40 -10.91 17.31
C GLN A 25 10.90 -10.58 17.36
N ILE A 26 10.02 -11.53 17.02
CA ILE A 26 8.57 -11.34 17.11
C ILE A 26 8.15 -11.11 18.57
N LEU A 27 8.71 -11.86 19.52
CA LEU A 27 8.44 -11.71 20.94
C LEU A 27 8.93 -10.35 21.47
N ILE A 28 10.15 -9.94 21.13
CA ILE A 28 10.67 -8.61 21.51
C ILE A 28 9.79 -7.50 20.93
N LEU A 29 9.43 -7.59 19.64
CA LEU A 29 8.56 -6.61 18.99
C LEU A 29 7.16 -6.58 19.62
N SER A 30 6.64 -7.71 20.10
CA SER A 30 5.33 -7.78 20.77
C SER A 30 5.25 -6.99 22.10
N ILE A 31 6.41 -6.72 22.72
CA ILE A 31 6.48 -5.87 23.92
C ILE A 31 6.19 -4.41 23.53
N PHE A 32 6.83 -3.92 22.46
CA PHE A 32 6.75 -2.54 22.00
C PHE A 32 5.51 -2.23 21.15
N LEU A 33 5.12 -3.16 20.27
CA LEU A 33 4.04 -3.00 19.31
C LEU A 33 2.85 -3.87 19.70
N LYS A 34 1.69 -3.23 19.95
CA LYS A 34 0.47 -3.93 20.38
C LYS A 34 -0.04 -4.88 19.29
N GLU A 35 0.13 -4.49 18.05
CA GLU A 35 -0.23 -5.21 16.83
C GLU A 35 0.52 -6.54 16.72
N PHE A 36 1.77 -6.58 17.21
CA PHE A 36 2.59 -7.78 17.19
C PHE A 36 2.20 -8.82 18.25
N ARG A 37 1.40 -8.45 19.26
CA ARG A 37 0.96 -9.39 20.32
C ARG A 37 0.05 -10.48 19.76
N PHE A 38 -0.83 -10.12 18.84
CA PHE A 38 -1.70 -11.09 18.17
C PHE A 38 -0.88 -12.10 17.36
N ILE A 39 0.13 -11.61 16.65
CA ILE A 39 1.06 -12.44 15.87
C ILE A 39 1.82 -13.38 16.82
N ALA A 40 2.35 -12.86 17.93
CA ALA A 40 3.09 -13.65 18.92
C ALA A 40 2.26 -14.78 19.54
N VAL A 41 1.00 -14.51 19.91
CA VAL A 41 0.10 -15.53 20.48
C VAL A 41 -0.21 -16.63 19.48
N ASN A 42 -0.52 -16.29 18.22
CA ASN A 42 -0.77 -17.28 17.19
C ASN A 42 0.48 -18.12 16.90
N PHE A 43 1.65 -17.49 16.87
CA PHE A 43 2.92 -18.18 16.66
C PHE A 43 3.25 -19.13 17.82
N LEU A 44 3.01 -18.73 19.07
CA LEU A 44 3.15 -19.61 20.25
C LEU A 44 2.19 -20.80 20.20
N LYS A 45 0.94 -20.56 19.78
CA LYS A 45 -0.05 -21.63 19.61
C LYS A 45 0.40 -22.64 18.55
N GLU A 46 0.96 -22.15 17.46
CA GLU A 46 1.47 -23.01 16.37
C GLU A 46 2.69 -23.85 16.81
N ILE A 47 3.60 -23.27 17.61
CA ILE A 47 4.72 -24.00 18.21
C ILE A 47 4.23 -25.09 19.17
N SER A 48 3.19 -24.79 19.98
CA SER A 48 2.62 -25.75 20.93
C SER A 48 2.05 -26.99 20.21
N HIS A 49 1.46 -26.80 19.04
CA HIS A 49 0.97 -27.92 18.22
C HIS A 49 2.08 -28.65 17.45
N ASN A 50 3.14 -27.96 17.04
CA ASN A 50 4.27 -28.55 16.35
C ASN A 50 5.59 -27.84 16.71
N PRO A 51 6.42 -28.42 17.59
CA PRO A 51 7.65 -27.77 18.04
C PRO A 51 8.69 -27.60 16.93
N LEU A 52 8.63 -28.38 15.84
CA LEU A 52 9.54 -28.25 14.70
C LEU A 52 9.33 -26.96 13.90
N ASN A 53 8.16 -26.32 14.04
CA ASN A 53 7.88 -25.03 13.40
C ASN A 53 8.75 -23.89 13.97
N LEU A 54 9.39 -24.07 15.13
CA LEU A 54 10.34 -23.09 15.67
C LEU A 54 11.53 -22.85 14.72
N PHE A 55 11.94 -23.88 13.97
CA PHE A 55 13.04 -23.80 13.00
C PHE A 55 12.58 -23.35 11.62
N ARG A 56 11.28 -23.11 11.44
CA ARG A 56 10.73 -22.69 10.16
C ARG A 56 10.89 -21.18 10.01
N HIS A 57 11.45 -20.76 8.87
CA HIS A 57 11.59 -19.35 8.56
C HIS A 57 10.23 -18.71 8.28
N SER A 58 9.92 -17.63 9.00
CA SER A 58 8.79 -16.75 8.66
C SER A 58 9.20 -15.84 7.50
N THR A 59 8.28 -15.61 6.55
CA THR A 59 8.48 -14.65 5.46
C THR A 59 7.62 -13.43 5.74
N LEU A 60 8.25 -12.28 5.91
CA LEU A 60 7.53 -11.01 5.95
C LEU A 60 7.13 -10.61 4.53
N LEU A 61 5.83 -10.43 4.31
CA LEU A 61 5.30 -9.81 3.11
C LEU A 61 4.78 -8.42 3.46
N LEU A 62 5.42 -7.39 2.90
CA LEU A 62 4.95 -6.02 2.99
C LEU A 62 4.01 -5.74 1.82
N LEU A 63 2.76 -5.38 2.12
CA LEU A 63 1.80 -4.90 1.12
C LEU A 63 1.72 -3.38 1.22
N CYS A 64 2.23 -2.68 0.21
CA CYS A 64 2.08 -1.23 0.08
C CYS A 64 0.91 -0.92 -0.84
N TYR A 65 -0.07 -0.15 -0.34
CA TYR A 65 -1.19 0.34 -1.14
C TYR A 65 -0.94 1.79 -1.53
N ILE A 66 -0.90 2.07 -2.84
CA ILE A 66 -0.76 3.43 -3.37
C ILE A 66 -2.19 3.93 -3.68
N ILE A 67 -2.65 4.92 -2.93
CA ILE A 67 -3.94 5.56 -3.17
C ILE A 67 -3.78 6.47 -4.40
N PRO A 68 -4.67 6.40 -5.41
CA PRO A 68 -4.64 7.33 -6.53
C PRO A 68 -4.89 8.77 -6.04
N PRO A 69 -4.28 9.78 -6.67
CA PRO A 69 -4.45 11.16 -6.25
C PRO A 69 -5.90 11.62 -6.39
N GLY A 70 -6.31 12.48 -5.46
CA GLY A 70 -7.60 13.15 -5.51
C GLY A 70 -7.60 14.29 -6.52
N PHE A 71 -8.76 14.94 -6.67
CA PHE A 71 -8.90 16.16 -7.45
C PHE A 71 -9.52 17.22 -6.57
N VAL A 72 -8.85 18.37 -6.49
CA VAL A 72 -9.35 19.56 -5.79
C VAL A 72 -9.39 20.68 -6.81
N ASN A 73 -10.57 21.23 -7.07
CA ASN A 73 -10.81 22.29 -8.06
C ASN A 73 -10.31 21.96 -9.48
N GLY A 74 -10.51 20.71 -9.94
CA GLY A 74 -10.09 20.26 -11.28
C GLY A 74 -8.59 19.94 -11.41
N VAL A 75 -7.80 20.31 -10.42
CA VAL A 75 -6.36 20.04 -10.38
C VAL A 75 -6.11 18.74 -9.63
N ARG A 76 -5.15 17.94 -10.09
CA ARG A 76 -4.70 16.75 -9.34
C ARG A 76 -4.09 17.22 -8.03
N ASP A 77 -4.70 16.82 -6.94
CA ASP A 77 -4.15 16.97 -5.61
C ASP A 77 -3.39 15.68 -5.28
N GLU A 78 -2.13 15.67 -5.69
CA GLU A 78 -1.21 14.56 -5.43
C GLU A 78 -0.62 14.70 -4.01
N CYS A 79 -1.53 14.54 -3.04
CA CYS A 79 -1.38 14.32 -1.59
C CYS A 79 -0.17 14.92 -0.84
N ASP A 80 -0.49 15.62 0.26
CA ASP A 80 0.30 16.08 1.42
C ASP A 80 1.19 15.04 2.15
N GLY A 81 1.45 13.89 1.56
CA GLY A 81 2.21 12.81 2.19
C GLY A 81 2.90 11.86 1.21
N CYS A 82 3.07 12.24 -0.05
CA CYS A 82 3.86 11.44 -0.99
C CYS A 82 5.28 11.27 -0.42
N PRO A 83 5.74 10.02 -0.17
CA PRO A 83 7.08 9.79 0.36
C PRO A 83 8.17 10.15 -0.65
N ASP A 84 7.78 10.38 -1.92
CA ASP A 84 8.65 10.72 -3.03
C ASP A 84 8.31 12.13 -3.57
N ALA A 85 8.18 13.09 -2.66
CA ALA A 85 8.09 14.51 -3.01
C ALA A 85 9.49 15.11 -3.16
N ILE A 86 9.65 16.02 -4.11
CA ILE A 86 10.91 16.73 -4.38
C ILE A 86 10.68 18.24 -4.33
N LEU A 87 11.73 18.98 -3.97
CA LEU A 87 11.69 20.44 -3.97
C LEU A 87 11.98 20.97 -5.38
N TYR A 88 11.00 21.62 -5.99
CA TYR A 88 11.12 22.27 -7.29
C TYR A 88 10.61 23.71 -7.19
N GLU A 89 11.43 24.69 -7.57
CA GLU A 89 11.10 26.12 -7.51
C GLU A 89 10.54 26.59 -6.15
N GLY A 90 11.06 26.02 -5.05
CA GLY A 90 10.64 26.38 -3.69
C GLY A 90 9.30 25.77 -3.26
N LYS A 91 8.70 24.89 -4.08
CA LYS A 91 7.48 24.13 -3.75
C LYS A 91 7.79 22.64 -3.70
N LEU A 92 7.16 21.93 -2.77
CA LEU A 92 7.16 20.47 -2.78
C LEU A 92 6.22 19.99 -3.89
N VAL A 93 6.76 19.22 -4.83
CA VAL A 93 6.01 18.63 -5.94
C VAL A 93 6.26 17.12 -5.98
N PRO A 94 5.28 16.32 -6.42
CA PRO A 94 5.46 14.88 -6.59
C PRO A 94 6.53 14.59 -7.66
N SER A 95 7.46 13.68 -7.38
CA SER A 95 8.53 13.29 -8.31
C SER A 95 7.97 12.81 -9.66
N CYS A 96 6.88 12.04 -9.61
CA CYS A 96 6.21 11.46 -10.78
C CYS A 96 5.49 12.49 -11.66
N GLY A 97 5.14 13.65 -11.10
CA GLY A 97 4.49 14.75 -11.80
C GLY A 97 5.45 15.86 -12.24
N LEU A 98 6.74 15.78 -11.89
CA LEU A 98 7.71 16.86 -12.09
C LEU A 98 7.76 17.38 -13.53
N GLU A 99 7.62 16.51 -14.51
CA GLU A 99 7.69 16.89 -15.92
C GLU A 99 6.53 17.82 -16.32
N GLU A 100 5.35 17.64 -15.73
CA GLU A 100 4.20 18.54 -15.94
C GLU A 100 4.48 19.93 -15.34
N TYR A 101 5.14 19.99 -14.18
CA TYR A 101 5.56 21.25 -13.57
C TYR A 101 6.63 21.97 -14.38
N LYS A 102 7.62 21.25 -14.92
CA LYS A 102 8.67 21.84 -15.76
C LYS A 102 8.14 22.39 -17.09
N LEU A 103 7.21 21.66 -17.71
CA LEU A 103 6.69 22.01 -19.03
C LEU A 103 5.56 23.04 -18.96
N TYR A 104 4.66 22.94 -17.96
CA TYR A 104 3.43 23.71 -17.91
C TYR A 104 3.30 24.60 -16.67
N GLY A 105 4.23 24.52 -15.72
CA GLY A 105 4.20 25.27 -14.46
C GLY A 105 3.14 24.80 -13.46
N LYS A 106 2.33 23.80 -13.83
CA LYS A 106 1.24 23.23 -13.03
C LYS A 106 0.93 21.80 -13.50
N PRO A 107 0.36 20.96 -12.63
CA PRO A 107 -0.07 19.62 -13.04
C PRO A 107 -1.26 19.75 -14.01
N LEU A 108 -1.32 18.82 -14.96
CA LEU A 108 -2.36 18.78 -15.98
C LEU A 108 -3.69 18.32 -15.37
N GLU A 109 -4.74 19.07 -15.70
CA GLU A 109 -6.13 18.69 -15.45
C GLU A 109 -6.45 17.46 -16.30
N ARG A 110 -6.67 16.32 -15.64
CA ARG A 110 -7.13 15.11 -16.32
C ARG A 110 -8.64 15.06 -16.24
N HIS A 111 -9.31 15.33 -17.35
CA HIS A 111 -10.68 14.90 -17.52
C HIS A 111 -10.69 13.39 -17.69
N PHE A 112 -11.18 12.65 -16.70
CA PHE A 112 -11.56 11.27 -16.96
C PHE A 112 -12.71 11.29 -17.96
N VAL A 113 -12.43 10.86 -19.18
CA VAL A 113 -13.50 10.47 -20.10
C VAL A 113 -14.20 9.31 -19.41
N ASN A 114 -15.43 9.57 -18.98
CA ASN A 114 -16.28 8.61 -18.32
C ASN A 114 -16.58 7.49 -19.33
N SER A 115 -15.72 6.47 -19.39
CA SER A 115 -15.97 5.27 -20.18
C SER A 115 -16.99 4.43 -19.41
N ASP A 116 -18.27 4.69 -19.69
CA ASP A 116 -19.42 3.83 -19.44
C ASP A 116 -19.59 3.29 -18.01
N HIS A 117 -19.90 4.18 -17.06
CA HIS A 117 -20.81 3.82 -15.98
C HIS A 117 -22.22 4.29 -16.33
N LYS A 118 -22.93 3.37 -17.00
CA LYS A 118 -24.35 3.43 -17.35
C LYS A 118 -25.18 3.93 -16.15
N GLU A 119 -25.96 4.97 -16.42
CA GLU A 119 -27.00 5.59 -15.59
C GLU A 119 -27.66 4.61 -14.62
N LEU A 120 -27.56 4.87 -13.31
CA LEU A 120 -28.38 4.22 -12.29
C LEU A 120 -28.42 5.09 -11.02
N SER A 121 -28.84 6.33 -11.14
CA SER A 121 -29.32 7.12 -10.00
C SER A 121 -30.10 8.37 -10.44
N GLU A 122 -31.22 8.22 -11.16
CA GLU A 122 -32.22 9.31 -11.24
C GLU A 122 -33.57 8.84 -11.84
N THR A 123 -34.15 7.77 -11.31
CA THR A 123 -35.61 7.57 -11.32
C THR A 123 -36.00 6.64 -10.17
N ALA A 124 -36.17 7.20 -8.99
CA ALA A 124 -36.93 6.59 -7.90
C ALA A 124 -37.51 7.73 -7.03
N THR A 125 -38.42 8.48 -7.64
CA THR A 125 -39.60 9.04 -6.95
C THR A 125 -40.56 7.92 -6.59
#